data_AF-A0A2E7CZE4-F1
#
_entry.id   AF-A0A2E7CZE4-F1
#
_cell.length_a   1.000
_cell.length_b   1.000
_cell.length_c   1.000
_cell.angle_alpha   90.00
_cell.angle_beta   90.00
_cell.angle_gamma   90.00
#
_symmetry.space_group_name_H-M   'P 1'
#
loop_
_entity.id
_entity.type
_entity.pdbx_description
1 polymer ?
#
loop_
_entity_poly.entity_id
_entity_poly.type
_entity_poly.pdbx_seq_one_letter_code
_entity_poly.pdbx_strand_id
1 'polypeptide(L)'
;MNLMTQLLNDEAGFVVSAELVLISTITVLGLVAGLSELSAAINQELEDVASAFGSINQSYRYSGVNGHFGSRAGSGFDDSADFCDGEADIVPVAPRNEN
;
A
#
# COMPACT_ATOMS: atom_id res chain seq x y z
N MET A 1 -20.93 -11.24 -59.04
CA MET A 1 -19.82 -10.61 -58.27
C MET A 1 -19.23 -11.68 -57.37
N ASN A 2 -17.92 -11.93 -57.51
CA ASN A 2 -17.23 -13.04 -56.87
C ASN A 2 -16.98 -12.77 -55.38
N LEU A 3 -17.33 -13.72 -54.51
CA LEU A 3 -17.02 -13.70 -53.07
C LEU A 3 -15.53 -13.44 -52.80
N MET A 4 -14.66 -13.98 -53.65
CA MET A 4 -13.20 -13.78 -53.57
C MET A 4 -12.80 -12.30 -53.71
N THR A 5 -13.49 -11.55 -54.58
CA THR A 5 -13.28 -10.10 -54.76
C THR A 5 -13.86 -9.28 -53.61
N GLN A 6 -14.87 -9.79 -52.90
CA GLN A 6 -15.39 -9.12 -51.71
C GLN A 6 -14.43 -9.28 -50.54
N LEU A 7 -13.90 -10.49 -50.31
CA LEU A 7 -12.91 -10.75 -49.25
C LEU A 7 -11.58 -10.02 -49.48
N LEU A 8 -11.13 -9.87 -50.73
CA LEU A 8 -9.90 -9.15 -51.06
C LEU A 8 -10.02 -7.62 -50.94
N ASN A 9 -11.24 -7.08 -50.95
CA ASN A 9 -11.50 -5.64 -50.77
C ASN A 9 -12.18 -5.35 -49.42
N ASP A 10 -12.19 -6.33 -48.51
CA ASP A 10 -12.77 -6.18 -47.17
C ASP A 10 -11.74 -5.57 -46.21
N GLU A 11 -11.63 -4.24 -46.25
CA GLU A 11 -10.82 -3.45 -45.30
C GLU A 11 -11.56 -3.19 -43.97
N ALA A 12 -12.83 -3.57 -43.87
CA ALA A 12 -13.64 -3.30 -42.66
C ALA A 12 -13.34 -4.27 -41.50
N GLY A 13 -12.76 -5.45 -41.80
CA GLY A 13 -12.46 -6.48 -40.79
C GLY A 13 -11.04 -6.47 -40.23
N PHE A 14 -10.04 -5.93 -40.94
CA PHE A 14 -8.63 -6.03 -40.56
C PHE A 14 -8.15 -4.86 -39.69
N VAL A 15 -8.62 -3.63 -39.98
CA VAL A 15 -8.21 -2.38 -39.29
C VAL A 15 -8.53 -2.40 -37.79
N VAL A 16 -9.59 -3.10 -37.37
CA VAL A 16 -10.06 -3.06 -35.97
C VAL A 16 -9.23 -3.92 -35.00
N SER A 17 -8.45 -4.90 -35.47
CA SER A 17 -7.79 -5.85 -34.56
C SER A 17 -6.42 -5.41 -34.04
N ALA A 18 -5.52 -4.96 -34.92
CA ALA A 18 -4.16 -4.59 -34.52
C ALA A 18 -4.09 -3.25 -33.77
N GLU A 19 -4.90 -2.27 -34.18
CA GLU A 19 -4.92 -0.94 -33.57
C GLU A 19 -5.52 -0.97 -32.16
N LEU A 20 -6.59 -1.75 -31.94
CA LEU A 20 -7.16 -1.94 -30.60
C LEU A 20 -6.22 -2.70 -29.67
N VAL A 21 -5.47 -3.68 -30.20
CA VAL A 21 -4.42 -4.36 -29.42
C VAL A 21 -3.33 -3.36 -29.03
N LEU A 22 -2.88 -2.51 -29.94
CA LEU A 22 -1.89 -1.47 -29.64
C LEU A 22 -2.37 -0.52 -28.54
N ILE A 23 -3.59 0.02 -28.65
CA ILE A 23 -4.18 0.91 -27.64
C ILE A 23 -4.32 0.20 -26.30
N SER A 24 -4.80 -1.05 -26.30
CA SER A 24 -4.93 -1.88 -25.10
C SER A 24 -3.58 -2.07 -24.40
N THR A 25 -2.52 -2.40 -25.15
CA THR A 25 -1.18 -2.60 -24.56
C THR A 25 -0.64 -1.34 -23.91
N ILE A 26 -0.76 -0.18 -24.55
CA ILE A 26 -0.35 1.12 -23.98
C ILE A 26 -1.16 1.41 -22.70
N THR A 27 -2.46 1.14 -22.74
CA THR A 27 -3.35 1.35 -21.59
C THR A 27 -2.95 0.46 -20.41
N VAL A 28 -2.70 -0.83 -20.64
CA VAL A 28 -2.27 -1.76 -19.60
C VAL A 28 -0.91 -1.36 -19.02
N LEU A 29 0.04 -0.92 -19.84
CA LEU A 29 1.34 -0.44 -19.35
C LEU A 29 1.19 0.79 -18.45
N GLY A 30 0.33 1.75 -18.84
CA GLY A 30 0.02 2.92 -18.02
C GLY A 30 -0.65 2.55 -16.71
N LEU A 31 -1.58 1.58 -16.73
CA LEU A 31 -2.27 1.09 -15.53
C LEU A 31 -1.31 0.37 -14.58
N VAL A 32 -0.38 -0.45 -15.08
CA VAL A 32 0.60 -1.15 -14.26
C VAL A 32 1.51 -0.17 -13.54
N ALA A 33 2.07 0.81 -14.27
CA ALA A 33 2.90 1.85 -13.66
C ALA A 33 2.11 2.69 -12.65
N GLY A 34 0.89 3.12 -13.01
CA GLY A 34 0.03 3.91 -12.13
C GLY A 34 -0.41 3.16 -10.87
N LEU A 35 -0.73 1.87 -10.99
CA LEU A 35 -1.13 1.05 -9.83
C LEU A 35 0.04 0.78 -8.89
N SER A 36 1.27 0.64 -9.42
CA SER A 36 2.49 0.51 -8.61
C SER A 36 2.68 1.75 -7.72
N GLU A 37 2.60 2.94 -8.31
CA GLU A 37 2.74 4.19 -7.56
C GLU A 37 1.58 4.41 -6.57
N LEU A 38 0.34 4.07 -6.96
CA LEU A 38 -0.82 4.14 -6.07
C LEU A 38 -0.64 3.22 -4.85
N SER A 39 -0.13 2.00 -5.07
CA SER A 39 0.15 1.07 -3.97
C SER A 39 1.21 1.62 -3.02
N ALA A 40 2.29 2.21 -3.55
CA ALA A 40 3.35 2.80 -2.74
C ALA A 40 2.81 3.99 -1.92
N ALA A 41 2.01 4.86 -2.53
CA ALA A 41 1.41 6.01 -1.86
C ALA A 41 0.45 5.59 -0.74
N ILE A 42 -0.43 4.61 -0.98
CA ILE A 42 -1.34 4.10 0.06
C ILE A 42 -0.58 3.54 1.25
N ASN A 43 0.51 2.79 1.00
CA ASN A 43 1.31 2.23 2.09
C ASN A 43 1.99 3.32 2.93
N GLN A 44 2.50 4.38 2.29
CA GLN A 44 3.10 5.53 3.00
C GLN A 44 2.07 6.26 3.86
N GLU A 45 0.85 6.49 3.35
CA GLU A 45 -0.21 7.14 4.15
C GLU A 45 -0.67 6.26 5.33
N LEU A 46 -0.73 4.94 5.14
CA LEU A 46 -1.04 4.01 6.23
C LEU A 46 0.07 3.97 7.28
N GLU A 47 1.32 4.11 6.86
CA GLU A 47 2.47 4.23 7.75
C GLU A 47 2.40 5.53 8.56
N ASP A 48 2.13 6.66 7.93
CA ASP A 48 1.97 7.95 8.61
C ASP A 48 0.84 7.89 9.65
N VAL A 49 -0.27 7.22 9.33
CA VAL A 49 -1.34 6.95 10.29
C VAL A 49 -0.85 6.09 11.45
N ALA A 50 -0.13 5.00 11.17
CA ALA A 50 0.40 4.11 12.21
C ALA A 50 1.38 4.83 13.14
N SER A 51 2.32 5.61 12.60
CA SER A 51 3.25 6.44 13.36
C SER A 51 2.50 7.47 14.22
N ALA A 52 1.48 8.13 13.67
CA ALA A 52 0.66 9.05 14.44
C ALA A 52 0.00 8.37 15.66
N PHE A 53 -0.46 7.12 15.52
CA PHE A 53 -0.98 6.35 16.65
C PHE A 53 0.11 5.95 17.66
N GLY A 54 1.29 5.52 17.19
CA GLY A 54 2.43 5.19 18.05
C GLY A 54 3.00 6.40 18.81
N SER A 55 2.92 7.59 18.22
CA SER A 55 3.39 8.85 18.82
C SER A 55 2.55 9.32 20.03
N ILE A 56 1.36 8.75 20.22
CA ILE A 56 0.53 9.03 21.38
C ILE A 56 1.17 8.36 22.60
N ASN A 57 1.12 9.02 23.76
CA ASN A 57 1.58 8.40 24.99
C ASN A 57 0.66 7.22 25.39
N GLN A 58 1.12 5.99 25.19
CA GLN A 58 0.41 4.76 25.58
C GLN A 58 0.75 4.28 27.00
N SER A 59 1.48 5.08 27.77
CA SER A 59 1.78 4.80 29.17
C SER A 59 0.57 5.07 30.05
N TYR A 60 0.34 4.23 31.06
CA TYR A 60 -0.67 4.47 32.07
C TYR A 60 -0.13 4.18 33.47
N ARG A 61 -0.63 4.91 34.47
CA ARG A 61 -0.27 4.68 35.86
C ARG A 61 -1.43 4.98 36.78
N TYR A 62 -1.64 4.12 37.78
CA TYR A 62 -2.53 4.41 38.89
C TYR A 62 -1.85 4.09 40.22
N SER A 63 -2.17 4.90 41.22
CA SER A 63 -1.58 4.76 42.55
C SER A 63 -2.32 3.73 43.38
N GLY A 64 -1.55 2.94 44.14
CA GLY A 64 -2.09 2.11 45.21
C GLY A 64 -2.55 2.95 46.39
N VAL A 65 -3.35 2.34 47.27
CA VAL A 65 -3.80 2.99 48.50
C VAL A 65 -3.19 2.26 49.70
N ASN A 66 -2.72 3.03 50.67
CA ASN A 66 -2.14 2.50 51.90
C ASN A 66 -2.81 3.16 53.11
N GLY A 67 -3.32 2.35 54.03
CA GLY A 67 -4.02 2.80 55.22
C GLY A 67 -3.73 1.91 56.42
N HIS A 68 -4.22 2.31 57.59
CA HIS A 68 -3.87 1.70 58.88
C HIS A 68 -4.14 0.18 58.97
N PHE A 69 -5.13 -0.34 58.24
CA PHE A 69 -5.52 -1.76 58.28
C PHE A 69 -5.38 -2.49 56.94
N GLY A 70 -4.71 -1.89 55.96
CA GLY A 70 -4.55 -2.54 54.67
C GLY A 70 -3.83 -1.71 53.64
N SER A 71 -3.19 -2.42 52.72
CA SER A 71 -2.55 -1.85 51.55
C SER A 71 -3.07 -2.53 50.29
N ARG A 72 -3.12 -1.77 49.20
CA ARG A 72 -3.34 -2.26 47.84
C ARG A 72 -2.24 -1.69 46.96
N ALA A 73 -1.55 -2.54 46.20
CA ALA A 73 -0.56 -2.10 45.24
C ALA A 73 -1.23 -1.29 44.11
N GLY A 74 -0.52 -0.29 43.61
CA GLY A 74 -0.83 0.34 42.33
C GLY A 74 -0.22 -0.47 41.18
N SER A 75 -0.45 -0.01 39.96
CA SER A 75 0.27 -0.52 38.79
C SER A 75 0.49 0.59 37.79
N GLY A 76 1.44 0.37 36.89
CA GLY A 76 1.63 1.20 35.72
C GLY A 76 2.33 0.41 34.62
N PHE A 77 2.23 0.96 33.42
CA PHE A 77 2.96 0.57 32.23
C PHE A 77 3.56 1.84 31.63
N ASP A 78 4.85 1.80 31.37
CA ASP A 78 5.56 2.87 30.69
C ASP A 78 5.93 2.36 29.30
N ASP A 79 5.34 2.97 28.28
CA ASP A 79 5.65 2.72 26.89
C ASP A 79 6.94 3.45 26.51
N SER A 80 7.85 2.75 25.84
CA SER A 80 9.16 3.27 25.47
C SER A 80 9.38 3.11 23.98
N ALA A 81 9.93 4.15 23.35
CA ALA A 81 10.18 4.14 21.92
C ALA A 81 10.99 2.90 21.51
N ASP A 82 10.48 2.15 20.53
CA ASP A 82 11.14 1.00 19.95
C ASP A 82 11.41 1.17 18.44
N PHE A 83 11.86 0.10 17.78
CA PHE A 83 12.20 0.13 16.36
C PHE A 83 11.00 0.48 15.46
N CYS A 84 9.78 0.15 15.89
CA CYS A 84 8.55 0.30 15.12
C CYS A 84 7.88 1.68 15.27
N ASP A 85 8.44 2.57 16.10
CA ASP A 85 7.88 3.91 16.38
C ASP A 85 8.46 5.03 15.50
N GLY A 86 9.35 4.69 14.57
CA GLY A 86 9.96 5.65 13.64
C GLY A 86 9.10 5.90 12.40
N GLU A 87 9.32 7.05 11.74
CA GLU A 87 8.81 7.29 10.38
C GLU A 87 9.76 6.72 9.30
N ALA A 88 9.21 6.45 8.12
CA ALA A 88 9.90 5.98 6.92
C ALA A 88 10.50 4.56 6.99
N ASP A 89 9.80 3.62 7.62
CA ASP A 89 10.08 2.18 7.56
C ASP A 89 9.64 1.58 6.21
N ILE A 90 8.55 2.07 5.60
CA ILE A 90 8.09 1.58 4.29
C ILE A 90 8.72 2.41 3.16
N VAL A 91 9.95 2.07 2.83
CA VAL A 91 10.67 2.67 1.69
C VAL A 91 10.65 1.76 0.45
N PRO A 92 10.56 2.32 -0.77
CA PRO A 92 10.80 1.58 -1.99
C PRO A 92 12.23 1.02 -2.00
N VAL A 93 12.36 -0.27 -1.70
CA VAL A 93 13.64 -0.98 -1.81
C VAL A 93 13.83 -1.46 -3.24
N ALA A 94 15.00 -1.19 -3.81
CA ALA A 94 15.39 -1.77 -5.09
C ALA A 94 15.32 -3.31 -5.02
N PRO A 95 14.92 -3.99 -6.10
CA PRO A 95 14.87 -5.45 -6.12
C PRO A 95 16.23 -6.01 -5.72
N ARG A 96 16.27 -6.77 -4.62
CA ARG A 96 17.45 -7.49 -4.18
C ARG A 96 17.45 -8.87 -4.83
N ASN A 97 18.60 -9.30 -5.32
CA ASN A 97 18.80 -10.70 -5.67
C ASN A 97 18.62 -11.53 -4.39
N GLU A 98 17.85 -12.61 -4.49
CA GLU A 98 17.83 -13.65 -3.47
C GLU A 98 19.21 -14.32 -3.46
N ASN A 99 19.92 -14.22 -2.34
CA ASN A 99 21.13 -14.99 -2.05
C ASN A 99 20.76 -16.16 -1.14
#